data_AF-H3B1K3-F1
#
_entry.id   AF-H3B1K3-F1
#
_cell.length_a   1.000
_cell.length_b   1.000
_cell.length_c   1.000
_cell.angle_alpha   90.00
_cell.angle_beta   90.00
_cell.angle_gamma   90.00
#
_symmetry.space_group_name_H-M   'P 1'
#
loop_
_entity.id
_entity.type
_entity.pdbx_description
1 polymer ?
#
loop_
_entity_poly.entity_id
_entity_poly.type
_entity_poly.pdbx_seq_one_letter_code
_entity_poly.pdbx_strand_id
1 'polypeptide(L)'
;SATLPSMIKCVEENNGIDKRISRFILPIGATVNMDGAAIFQCIAAVFIAQLNNFELNAGQIFTILVTATAASVGAAGVPAGGVLTIAIILEAIGLPTNDLSLILAVDWIVDRTTTVVNVEGDAFGAGILHHINQKEMRKKQLPELKEVNVEAVPNIRSEEETSPLVTHKNQATSPSVVENLEARESVL
;
A
#
# COMPACT_ATOMS: atom_id res chain seq x y z
N SER A 1 -0.91 15.48 -5.36
CA SER A 1 -2.04 14.92 -6.15
C SER A 1 -1.67 14.52 -7.58
N ALA A 2 -0.93 15.32 -8.37
CA ALA A 2 -0.57 14.98 -9.75
C ALA A 2 0.29 13.70 -9.90
N THR A 3 1.10 13.38 -8.89
CA THR A 3 1.96 12.18 -8.86
C THR A 3 1.22 10.90 -8.47
N LEU A 4 0.01 11.02 -7.90
CA LEU A 4 -0.73 9.92 -7.29
C LEU A 4 -1.01 8.75 -8.27
N PRO A 5 -1.44 8.97 -9.53
CA PRO A 5 -1.67 7.86 -10.46
C PRO A 5 -0.38 7.09 -10.78
N SER A 6 0.73 7.81 -10.98
CA SER A 6 2.04 7.19 -11.24
C SER A 6 2.53 6.42 -10.02
N MET A 7 2.32 6.98 -8.83
CA MET A 7 2.69 6.36 -7.57
C MET A 7 1.93 5.05 -7.34
N ILE A 8 0.61 5.05 -7.52
CA ILE A 8 -0.23 3.84 -7.40
C ILE A 8 0.30 2.75 -8.34
N LYS A 9 0.61 3.11 -9.59
CA LYS A 9 1.16 2.16 -10.56
C LYS A 9 2.50 1.56 -10.10
N CYS A 10 3.45 2.39 -9.67
CA CYS A 10 4.75 1.91 -9.19
C CYS A 10 4.62 1.02 -7.94
N VAL A 11 3.77 1.39 -7.00
CA VAL A 11 3.54 0.63 -5.76
C VAL A 11 2.86 -0.72 -6.04
N GLU A 12 1.91 -0.78 -6.97
CA GLU A 12 1.23 -2.02 -7.37
C GLU A 12 2.12 -2.91 -8.24
N GLU A 13 2.79 -2.36 -9.26
CA GLU A 13 3.53 -3.13 -10.27
C GLU A 13 4.97 -3.46 -9.86
N ASN A 14 5.70 -2.50 -9.28
CA ASN A 14 7.13 -2.71 -8.97
C ASN A 14 7.32 -3.29 -7.57
N ASN A 15 6.52 -2.84 -6.60
CA ASN A 15 6.65 -3.27 -5.19
C ASN A 15 5.68 -4.39 -4.81
N GLY A 16 4.74 -4.76 -5.68
CA GLY A 16 3.80 -5.87 -5.47
C GLY A 16 2.81 -5.67 -4.32
N ILE A 17 2.53 -4.42 -3.94
CA ILE A 17 1.62 -4.10 -2.84
C ILE A 17 0.16 -4.37 -3.26
N ASP A 18 -0.65 -4.92 -2.35
CA ASP A 18 -2.06 -5.25 -2.58
C ASP A 18 -2.84 -4.00 -3.03
N LYS A 19 -3.54 -4.11 -4.17
CA LYS A 19 -4.34 -3.04 -4.79
C LYS A 19 -5.37 -2.43 -3.84
N ARG A 20 -5.91 -3.22 -2.90
CA ARG A 20 -6.88 -2.75 -1.91
C ARG A 20 -6.22 -1.79 -0.92
N ILE A 21 -4.96 -2.04 -0.57
CA ILE A 21 -4.20 -1.20 0.37
C ILE A 21 -3.72 0.05 -0.34
N SER A 22 -3.08 -0.07 -1.52
CA SER A 22 -2.55 1.06 -2.27
C SER A 22 -3.65 2.08 -2.63
N ARG A 23 -4.80 1.61 -3.14
CA ARG A 23 -5.90 2.49 -3.56
C ARG A 23 -6.68 3.11 -2.41
N PHE A 24 -6.54 2.58 -1.20
CA PHE A 24 -7.14 3.16 0.00
C PHE A 24 -6.20 4.16 0.66
N ILE A 25 -4.94 3.77 0.90
CA ILE A 25 -4.00 4.57 1.68
C ILE A 25 -3.40 5.72 0.87
N LEU A 26 -2.97 5.49 -0.37
CA LEU A 26 -2.23 6.50 -1.12
C LEU A 26 -3.04 7.79 -1.40
N PRO A 27 -4.34 7.73 -1.73
CA PRO A 27 -5.13 8.97 -1.89
C PRO A 27 -5.31 9.75 -0.57
N ILE A 28 -5.43 9.04 0.55
CA ILE A 28 -5.55 9.66 1.88
C ILE A 28 -4.21 10.28 2.29
N GLY A 29 -3.12 9.52 2.12
CA GLY A 29 -1.75 9.94 2.38
C GLY A 29 -1.38 11.20 1.61
N ALA A 30 -1.69 11.24 0.31
CA ALA A 30 -1.34 12.38 -0.55
C ALA A 30 -1.99 13.72 -0.14
N THR A 31 -2.97 13.69 0.77
CA THR A 31 -3.63 14.87 1.33
C THR A 31 -3.19 15.14 2.78
N VAL A 32 -3.08 14.09 3.59
CA VAL A 32 -2.86 14.19 5.04
C VAL A 32 -1.38 14.17 5.41
N ASN A 33 -0.57 13.40 4.68
CA ASN A 33 0.84 13.17 4.95
C ASN A 33 1.72 14.20 4.23
N MET A 34 1.75 15.41 4.77
CA MET A 34 2.63 16.49 4.30
C MET A 34 3.77 16.77 5.28
N ASP A 35 4.45 15.72 5.76
CA ASP A 35 5.56 15.83 6.72
C ASP A 35 6.71 16.72 6.20
N GLY A 36 7.03 16.64 4.91
CA GLY A 36 8.02 17.50 4.27
C GLY A 36 7.65 18.98 4.37
N ALA A 37 6.35 19.32 4.27
CA ALA A 37 5.89 20.69 4.44
C ALA A 37 6.00 21.16 5.90
N ALA A 38 5.62 20.32 6.86
CA ALA A 38 5.74 20.63 8.29
C ALA A 38 7.21 20.90 8.67
N ILE A 39 8.13 20.04 8.21
CA ILE A 39 9.56 20.19 8.47
C ILE A 39 10.08 21.50 7.86
N PHE A 40 9.72 21.78 6.61
CA PHE A 40 10.15 23.02 5.96
C PHE A 40 9.62 24.27 6.68
N GLN A 41 8.34 24.28 7.07
CA GLN A 41 7.74 25.38 7.83
C GLN A 41 8.46 25.62 9.16
N CYS A 42 8.78 24.54 9.90
CA CYS A 42 9.54 24.65 11.15
C CYS A 42 10.93 25.27 10.92
N ILE A 43 11.66 24.78 9.91
CA ILE A 43 12.99 25.27 9.59
C ILE A 43 12.94 26.73 9.14
N ALA A 44 11.99 27.10 8.28
CA ALA A 44 11.82 28.46 7.78
C ALA A 44 11.50 29.45 8.91
N ALA A 45 10.61 29.09 9.83
CA ALA A 45 10.27 29.93 10.98
C ALA A 45 11.47 30.15 11.90
N VAL A 46 12.22 29.09 12.21
CA VAL A 46 13.45 29.18 13.03
C VAL A 46 14.53 29.99 12.32
N PHE A 47 14.68 29.81 11.00
CA PHE A 47 15.63 30.56 10.20
C PHE A 47 15.33 32.07 10.20
N ILE A 48 14.07 32.47 10.03
CA ILE A 48 13.67 33.88 10.08
C ILE A 48 13.88 34.46 11.48
N ALA A 49 13.58 33.70 12.54
CA ALA A 49 13.87 34.12 13.91
C ALA A 49 15.37 34.39 14.11
N GLN A 50 16.22 33.48 13.63
CA GLN A 50 17.67 33.63 13.69
C GLN A 50 18.19 34.82 12.87
N LEU A 51 17.65 35.05 11.67
CA LEU A 51 17.99 36.22 10.85
C LEU A 51 17.69 37.55 11.56
N ASN A 52 16.60 37.60 12.32
CA ASN A 52 16.19 38.79 13.07
C ASN A 52 16.85 38.91 14.46
N ASN A 53 17.79 38.02 14.80
CA ASN A 53 18.36 37.90 16.16
C ASN A 53 17.27 37.76 17.24
N PHE A 54 16.17 37.11 16.90
CA PHE A 54 15.06 36.87 17.79
C PHE A 54 15.25 35.53 18.51
N GLU A 55 15.40 35.59 19.83
CA GLU A 55 15.59 34.39 20.64
C GLU A 55 14.25 33.70 20.89
N LEU A 56 14.10 32.48 20.37
CA LEU A 56 12.89 31.68 20.54
C LEU A 56 12.87 31.03 21.92
N ASN A 57 11.81 31.28 22.69
CA ASN A 57 11.58 30.54 23.92
C ASN A 57 10.92 29.17 23.66
N ALA A 58 10.89 28.31 24.68
CA ALA A 58 10.31 26.97 24.56
C ALA A 58 8.83 26.96 24.17
N GLY A 59 8.06 27.97 24.61
CA GLY A 59 6.65 28.13 24.23
C GLY A 59 6.47 28.44 22.75
N GLN A 60 7.31 29.31 22.19
CA GLN A 60 7.29 29.63 20.76
C GLN A 60 7.72 28.45 19.90
N ILE A 61 8.73 27.69 20.30
CA ILE A 61 9.13 26.45 19.63
C ILE A 61 7.95 25.46 19.60
N PHE A 62 7.26 25.30 20.72
CA PHE A 62 6.07 24.45 20.80
C PHE A 62 4.95 24.96 19.88
N THR A 63 4.69 26.27 19.86
CA THR A 63 3.72 26.90 18.96
C THR A 63 4.07 26.61 17.50
N ILE A 64 5.33 26.78 17.09
CA ILE A 64 5.79 26.48 15.72
C ILE A 64 5.50 25.02 15.36
N LEU A 65 5.85 24.08 16.24
CA LEU A 65 5.64 22.65 16.02
C LEU A 65 4.16 22.30 15.83
N VAL A 66 3.29 22.77 16.71
CA VAL A 66 1.85 22.49 16.66
C VAL A 66 1.21 23.13 15.44
N THR A 67 1.53 24.41 15.16
CA THR A 67 0.96 25.14 14.03
C THR A 67 1.43 24.58 12.69
N ALA A 68 2.72 24.23 12.54
CA ALA A 68 3.24 23.59 11.33
C ALA A 68 2.61 22.20 11.10
N THR A 69 2.46 21.40 12.16
CA THR A 69 1.82 20.07 12.06
C THR A 69 0.34 20.18 11.71
N ALA A 70 -0.38 21.14 12.31
CA ALA A 70 -1.78 21.37 11.97
C ALA A 70 -1.93 21.89 10.52
N ALA A 71 -1.03 22.76 10.10
CA ALA A 71 -1.02 23.33 8.76
C ALA A 71 -0.72 22.28 7.67
N SER A 72 0.21 21.34 7.92
CA SER A 72 0.56 20.31 6.94
C SER A 72 -0.62 19.40 6.59
N VAL A 73 -1.45 19.02 7.57
CA VAL A 73 -2.66 18.22 7.33
C VAL A 73 -3.71 18.99 6.52
N GLY A 74 -3.77 20.32 6.65
CA GLY A 74 -4.77 21.19 6.00
C GLY A 74 -4.35 21.80 4.66
N ALA A 75 -3.07 21.71 4.27
CA ALA A 75 -2.52 22.50 3.16
C ALA A 75 -2.94 22.04 1.76
N ALA A 76 -3.48 20.83 1.60
CA ALA A 76 -3.80 20.24 0.30
C ALA A 76 -4.85 21.02 -0.53
N GLY A 77 -5.59 21.96 0.08
CA GLY A 77 -6.64 22.73 -0.58
C GLY A 77 -6.32 24.21 -0.85
N VAL A 78 -5.16 24.73 -0.42
CA VAL A 78 -4.89 26.18 -0.44
C VAL A 78 -3.85 26.54 -1.52
N PRO A 79 -4.21 27.34 -2.54
CA PRO A 79 -3.24 27.88 -3.50
C PRO A 79 -2.16 28.70 -2.78
N ALA A 80 -0.88 28.49 -3.11
CA ALA A 80 0.27 29.09 -2.41
C ALA A 80 0.34 28.79 -0.90
N GLY A 81 -0.19 27.63 -0.48
CA GLY A 81 -0.32 27.24 0.93
C GLY A 81 0.99 27.25 1.73
N GLY A 82 2.14 26.90 1.12
CA GLY A 82 3.42 26.84 1.81
C GLY A 82 3.88 28.17 2.40
N VAL A 83 3.80 29.25 1.63
CA VAL A 83 4.26 30.59 2.07
C VAL A 83 3.25 31.23 3.02
N LEU A 84 1.95 31.04 2.75
CA LEU A 84 0.88 31.54 3.62
C LEU A 84 0.96 30.92 5.03
N THR A 85 1.21 29.62 5.11
CA THR A 85 1.33 28.92 6.39
C THR A 85 2.55 29.36 7.18
N ILE A 86 3.67 29.67 6.52
CA ILE A 86 4.83 30.28 7.17
C ILE A 86 4.46 31.66 7.74
N ALA A 87 3.72 32.49 6.99
CA ALA A 87 3.25 33.80 7.51
C ALA A 87 2.43 33.64 8.80
N ILE A 88 1.49 32.68 8.82
CA ILE A 88 0.65 32.38 9.99
C ILE A 88 1.52 31.96 11.19
N ILE A 89 2.53 31.12 10.96
CA ILE A 89 3.44 30.66 12.03
C ILE A 89 4.23 31.84 12.60
N LEU A 90 4.79 32.71 11.76
CA LEU A 90 5.53 33.89 12.21
C LEU A 90 4.66 34.86 13.00
N GLU A 91 3.43 35.10 12.53
CA GLU A 91 2.46 35.94 13.23
C GLU A 91 2.10 35.34 14.60
N ALA A 92 1.92 34.02 14.68
CA ALA A 92 1.61 33.32 15.93
C ALA A 92 2.72 33.42 16.99
N ILE A 93 3.98 33.60 16.59
CA ILE A 93 5.12 33.78 17.50
C ILE A 93 5.58 35.24 17.65
N GLY A 94 4.92 36.18 16.94
CA GLY A 94 5.18 37.62 17.04
C GLY A 94 6.36 38.13 16.19
N LEU A 95 6.75 37.41 15.14
CA LEU A 95 7.83 37.79 14.22
C LEU A 95 7.29 38.53 12.99
N PRO A 96 8.00 39.57 12.49
CA PRO A 96 7.59 40.28 11.29
C PRO A 96 7.73 39.39 10.05
N THR A 97 6.82 39.56 9.10
CA THR A 97 6.75 38.75 7.86
C THR A 97 7.56 39.34 6.70
N ASN A 98 8.34 40.39 6.94
CA ASN A 98 9.12 41.09 5.89
C ASN A 98 10.12 40.17 5.18
N ASP A 99 10.65 39.17 5.89
CA ASP A 99 11.66 38.23 5.38
C ASP A 99 11.07 37.02 4.65
N LEU A 100 9.73 36.95 4.47
CA LEU A 100 9.10 35.90 3.64
C LEU A 100 9.62 35.90 2.21
N SER A 101 10.03 37.05 1.71
CA SER A 101 10.61 37.20 0.36
C SER A 101 11.86 36.34 0.15
N LEU A 102 12.66 36.12 1.20
CA LEU A 102 13.84 35.25 1.16
C LEU A 102 13.45 33.77 1.01
N ILE A 103 12.38 33.35 1.69
CA ILE A 103 11.85 31.99 1.58
C ILE A 103 11.26 31.77 0.18
N LEU A 104 10.48 32.73 -0.31
CA LEU A 104 9.92 32.70 -1.67
C LEU A 104 10.99 32.54 -2.75
N ALA A 105 12.17 33.13 -2.58
CA ALA A 105 13.26 33.02 -3.53
C ALA A 105 13.80 31.58 -3.68
N VAL A 106 13.72 30.77 -2.62
CA VAL A 106 14.17 29.37 -2.60
C VAL A 106 13.01 28.35 -2.65
N ASP A 107 11.77 28.81 -2.55
CA ASP A 107 10.58 27.97 -2.48
C ASP A 107 10.47 27.00 -3.67
N TRP A 108 10.83 27.45 -4.87
CA TRP A 108 10.75 26.63 -6.09
C TRP A 108 11.55 25.34 -6.04
N ILE A 109 12.70 25.33 -5.34
CA ILE A 109 13.52 24.12 -5.18
C ILE A 109 13.04 23.31 -3.97
N VAL A 110 12.72 23.99 -2.87
CA VAL A 110 12.34 23.32 -1.63
C VAL A 110 11.01 22.58 -1.80
N ASP A 111 10.01 23.20 -2.44
CA ASP A 111 8.70 22.62 -2.74
C ASP A 111 8.80 21.28 -3.50
N ARG A 112 9.80 21.14 -4.37
CA ARG A 112 10.01 19.88 -5.09
C ARG A 112 10.59 18.79 -4.20
N THR A 113 11.56 19.13 -3.35
CA THR A 113 12.10 18.19 -2.35
C THR A 113 11.05 17.76 -1.33
N THR A 114 10.22 18.68 -0.81
CA THR A 114 9.16 18.32 0.14
C THR A 114 8.12 17.41 -0.50
N THR A 115 7.76 17.66 -1.75
CA THR A 115 6.87 16.78 -2.52
C THR A 115 7.44 15.37 -2.66
N VAL A 116 8.75 15.22 -2.91
CA VAL A 116 9.40 13.90 -3.01
C VAL A 116 9.30 13.15 -1.69
N VAL A 117 9.63 13.80 -0.57
CA VAL A 117 9.56 13.20 0.77
C VAL A 117 8.14 12.75 1.12
N ASN A 118 7.12 13.57 0.80
CA ASN A 118 5.72 13.21 1.06
C ASN A 118 5.29 11.97 0.26
N VAL A 119 5.60 11.95 -1.04
CA VAL A 119 5.30 10.81 -1.92
C VAL A 119 6.04 9.55 -1.44
N GLU A 120 7.30 9.68 -1.03
CA GLU A 120 8.08 8.58 -0.50
C GLU A 120 7.49 8.03 0.81
N GLY A 121 7.10 8.91 1.74
CA GLY A 121 6.43 8.55 2.99
C GLY A 121 5.14 7.77 2.76
N ASP A 122 4.32 8.20 1.79
CA ASP A 122 3.09 7.51 1.40
C ASP A 122 3.38 6.09 0.85
N ALA A 123 4.46 5.91 0.09
CA ALA A 123 4.86 4.62 -0.47
C ALA A 123 5.29 3.66 0.64
N PHE A 124 6.10 4.15 1.59
CA PHE A 124 6.49 3.39 2.77
C PHE A 124 5.28 3.04 3.64
N GLY A 125 4.36 3.99 3.86
CA GLY A 125 3.12 3.75 4.60
C GLY A 125 2.29 2.60 4.00
N ALA A 126 2.14 2.59 2.67
CA ALA A 126 1.46 1.49 1.97
C ALA A 126 2.20 0.14 2.15
N GLY A 127 3.53 0.13 2.08
CA GLY A 127 4.34 -1.07 2.28
C GLY A 127 4.28 -1.62 3.71
N ILE A 128 4.34 -0.73 4.71
CA ILE A 128 4.21 -1.10 6.13
C ILE A 128 2.84 -1.72 6.38
N LEU A 129 1.76 -1.07 5.91
CA LEU A 129 0.42 -1.59 6.11
C LEU A 129 0.20 -2.92 5.39
N HIS A 130 0.78 -3.07 4.20
CA HIS A 130 0.78 -4.34 3.48
C HIS A 130 1.45 -5.46 4.27
N HIS A 131 2.62 -5.21 4.84
CA HIS A 131 3.33 -6.19 5.66
C HIS A 131 2.52 -6.59 6.91
N ILE A 132 1.95 -5.60 7.62
CA ILE A 132 1.12 -5.83 8.81
C ILE A 132 -0.11 -6.66 8.44
N ASN A 133 -0.81 -6.30 7.37
CA ASN A 133 -2.00 -7.03 6.91
C ASN A 133 -1.68 -8.49 6.53
N GLN A 134 -0.58 -8.73 5.80
CA GLN A 134 -0.16 -10.11 5.48
C GLN A 134 0.13 -10.94 6.74
N LYS A 135 0.79 -10.34 7.74
CA LYS A 135 1.11 -11.00 9.01
C LYS A 135 -0.16 -11.37 9.79
N GLU A 136 -1.14 -10.47 9.83
CA GLU A 136 -2.44 -10.72 10.47
C GLU A 136 -3.21 -11.85 9.77
N MET A 137 -3.24 -11.87 8.43
CA MET A 137 -3.90 -12.94 7.67
C MET A 137 -3.23 -14.31 7.91
N ARG A 138 -1.90 -14.36 7.92
CA ARG A 138 -1.15 -15.59 8.23
C ARG A 138 -1.43 -16.07 9.66
N LYS A 139 -1.51 -15.15 10.62
CA LYS A 139 -1.81 -15.48 12.02
C LYS A 139 -3.23 -16.03 12.19
N LYS A 140 -4.21 -15.56 11.41
CA LYS A 140 -5.59 -16.06 11.41
C LYS A 140 -5.73 -17.45 10.75
N GLN A 141 -4.92 -17.75 9.73
CA GLN A 141 -4.91 -19.07 9.08
C GLN A 141 -4.22 -20.16 9.94
N LEU A 142 -3.24 -19.79 10.77
CA LEU A 142 -2.53 -20.73 11.65
C LEU A 142 -3.43 -21.53 12.63
N PRO A 143 -4.46 -20.94 13.28
CA PRO A 143 -5.41 -21.69 14.10
C PRO A 143 -6.40 -22.52 13.27
N GLU A 144 -6.89 -22.05 12.12
CA GLU A 144 -7.80 -22.82 11.25
C GLU A 144 -7.13 -24.09 10.71
N LEU A 145 -5.84 -24.04 10.37
CA LEU A 145 -5.08 -25.23 9.95
C LEU A 145 -4.83 -26.24 11.08
N LYS A 146 -4.92 -25.83 12.36
CA LYS A 146 -4.83 -26.76 13.50
C LYS A 146 -6.15 -27.48 13.75
N GLU A 147 -7.29 -26.83 13.49
CA GLU A 147 -8.61 -27.45 13.64
C GLU A 147 -8.89 -28.49 12.55
N VAL A 148 -8.35 -28.31 11.33
CA VAL A 148 -8.58 -29.23 10.19
C VAL A 148 -7.78 -30.54 10.26
N ASN A 149 -6.80 -30.69 11.17
CA ASN A 149 -5.97 -31.90 11.24
C ASN A 149 -6.47 -32.95 12.25
N VAL A 150 -7.72 -32.86 12.73
CA VAL A 150 -8.27 -33.78 13.76
C VAL A 150 -9.26 -34.81 13.17
N GLU A 151 -9.63 -34.73 11.89
CA GLU A 151 -10.45 -35.76 11.23
C GLU A 151 -9.61 -36.62 10.27
N ALA A 152 -8.62 -37.34 10.81
CA ALA A 152 -8.08 -38.50 10.12
C ALA A 152 -9.09 -39.65 10.23
N VAL A 153 -10.01 -39.74 9.27
CA VAL A 153 -10.86 -40.94 9.11
C VAL A 153 -9.92 -42.12 8.84
N PRO A 154 -9.87 -43.15 9.73
CA PRO A 154 -9.03 -44.30 9.47
C PRO A 154 -9.59 -45.06 8.27
N ASN A 155 -8.80 -45.14 7.19
CA ASN A 155 -9.11 -45.97 6.04
C ASN A 155 -9.08 -47.44 6.49
N ILE A 156 -10.25 -48.02 6.75
CA ILE A 156 -10.39 -49.43 7.06
C ILE A 156 -10.06 -50.22 5.79
N ARG A 157 -9.21 -51.22 5.99
CA ARG A 157 -8.53 -52.04 4.98
C ARG A 157 -9.49 -52.67 3.96
N SER A 158 -8.97 -52.78 2.74
CA SER A 158 -9.44 -53.58 1.61
C SER A 158 -9.99 -54.95 2.02
N GLU A 159 -11.27 -55.19 1.75
CA GLU A 159 -11.84 -56.53 1.68
C GLU A 159 -11.58 -57.14 0.29
N GLU A 160 -11.36 -58.44 0.32
CA GLU A 160 -10.72 -59.31 -0.65
C GLU A 160 -11.34 -59.30 -2.06
N GLU A 161 -10.48 -59.47 -3.06
CA GLU A 161 -10.85 -59.84 -4.43
C GLU A 161 -11.73 -61.09 -4.44
N THR A 162 -12.92 -60.99 -5.04
CA THR A 162 -13.51 -62.12 -5.75
C THR A 162 -13.97 -61.64 -7.13
N SER A 163 -13.12 -61.84 -8.14
CA SER A 163 -13.46 -61.65 -9.54
C SER A 163 -14.60 -62.60 -9.95
N PRO A 164 -15.69 -62.11 -10.53
CA PRO A 164 -16.68 -62.97 -11.16
C PRO A 164 -16.19 -63.30 -12.59
N LEU A 165 -16.41 -64.53 -13.04
CA LEU A 165 -16.10 -65.09 -14.37
C LEU A 165 -14.68 -65.64 -14.60
N VAL A 166 -14.44 -66.86 -14.10
CA VAL A 166 -13.63 -67.86 -14.82
C VAL A 166 -14.56 -68.98 -15.26
N THR A 167 -14.75 -69.08 -16.57
CA THR A 167 -15.70 -69.95 -17.27
C THR A 167 -15.22 -71.40 -17.31
N HIS A 168 -16.04 -72.34 -16.85
CA HIS A 168 -15.89 -73.77 -17.14
C HIS A 168 -16.08 -74.02 -18.64
N LYS A 169 -15.12 -74.71 -19.26
CA LYS A 169 -15.15 -75.17 -20.65
C LYS A 169 -15.96 -76.47 -20.75
N ASN A 170 -17.06 -76.49 -21.52
CA ASN A 170 -17.32 -77.55 -22.50
C ASN A 170 -18.63 -77.38 -23.32
N GLN A 171 -18.48 -77.73 -24.61
CA GLN A 171 -19.46 -78.19 -25.60
C GLN A 171 -20.27 -77.20 -26.47
N ALA A 172 -19.81 -77.15 -27.73
CA ALA A 172 -20.52 -77.53 -28.96
C ALA A 172 -21.09 -76.45 -29.92
N THR A 173 -20.70 -76.64 -31.19
CA THR A 173 -21.32 -76.26 -32.49
C THR A 173 -21.23 -74.82 -33.02
N SER A 174 -20.51 -74.69 -34.14
CA SER A 174 -20.45 -73.63 -35.16
C SER A 174 -21.68 -73.62 -36.11
N PRO A 175 -21.76 -72.82 -37.20
CA PRO A 175 -21.21 -71.49 -37.56
C PRO A 175 -22.27 -70.51 -38.14
N SER A 176 -21.90 -69.24 -38.40
CA SER A 176 -22.06 -68.52 -39.70
C SER A 176 -21.98 -66.98 -39.52
N VAL A 177 -21.06 -66.28 -40.22
CA VAL A 177 -21.36 -65.32 -41.34
C VAL A 177 -21.80 -63.93 -40.81
N VAL A 178 -21.32 -62.73 -41.17
CA VAL A 178 -20.46 -62.12 -42.20
C VAL A 178 -20.42 -60.59 -41.91
N GLU A 179 -19.35 -59.88 -42.31
CA GLU A 179 -19.21 -58.42 -42.65
C GLU A 179 -19.72 -57.32 -41.65
N ASN A 180 -19.20 -56.09 -41.55
CA ASN A 180 -18.48 -55.15 -42.42
C ASN A 180 -17.83 -54.10 -41.44
N LEU A 181 -16.52 -53.75 -41.48
CA LEU A 181 -15.88 -52.62 -42.19
C LEU A 181 -16.74 -51.33 -42.23
N GLU A 182 -16.28 -50.09 -42.08
CA GLU A 182 -14.98 -49.42 -41.94
C GLU A 182 -15.24 -47.90 -41.76
N ALA A 183 -14.24 -47.19 -41.23
CA ALA A 183 -13.79 -45.84 -41.63
C ALA A 183 -14.66 -44.58 -41.38
N ARG A 184 -14.06 -43.60 -40.67
CA ARG A 184 -13.52 -42.30 -41.19
C ARG A 184 -13.28 -41.30 -40.04
N GLU A 185 -12.02 -40.95 -39.75
CA GLU A 185 -11.34 -39.66 -40.08
C GLU A 185 -11.95 -38.43 -39.37
N SER A 186 -11.28 -37.84 -38.37
CA SER A 186 -10.23 -36.80 -38.49
C SER A 186 -10.75 -35.46 -39.01
N VAL A 187 -11.02 -34.48 -38.13
CA VAL A 187 -10.86 -33.03 -38.42
C VAL A 187 -10.69 -32.23 -37.11
N LEU A 188 -9.56 -31.51 -37.03
CA LEU A 188 -9.24 -30.24 -36.34
C LEU A 188 -9.71 -30.00 -34.88
#